data_AF-A0A445BGF7-F1
#
_entry.id   AF-A0A445BGF7-F1
#
_cell.length_a   1.000
_cell.length_b   1.000
_cell.length_c   1.000
_cell.angle_alpha   90.00
_cell.angle_beta   90.00
_cell.angle_gamma   90.00
#
_symmetry.space_group_name_H-M   'P 1'
#
loop_
_entity.id
_entity.type
_entity.pdbx_description
1 polymer ?
#
loop_
_entity_poly.entity_id
_entity_poly.type
_entity_poly.pdbx_seq_one_letter_code
_entity_poly.pdbx_strand_id
1 'polypeptide(L)' 'MRLSSSSCSQDNCEIMDFANWLIDIGDGLAGDSIDGESEVLIPDEILTNDTNTGFEDLIQFVYPMLIYNLTNTDYFKE' A
#
# COMPACT_ATOMS: atom_id res chain seq x y z
N MET A 1 22.49 -1.42 -7.59
CA MET A 1 22.19 -2.56 -6.70
C MET A 1 21.48 -3.60 -7.53
N ARG A 2 21.91 -4.88 -7.52
CA ARG A 2 21.23 -5.97 -8.25
C ARG A 2 20.43 -6.76 -7.22
N LEU A 3 19.11 -6.77 -7.33
CA LEU A 3 18.24 -7.60 -6.50
C LEU A 3 18.31 -9.03 -7.04
N SER A 4 18.99 -9.92 -6.31
CA SER A 4 19.05 -11.34 -6.62
C SER A 4 17.77 -12.02 -6.11
N SER A 5 17.09 -12.73 -7.02
CA SER A 5 15.88 -13.52 -6.74
C SER A 5 16.19 -14.71 -5.82
N SER A 6 16.09 -14.51 -4.51
CA SER A 6 16.01 -15.60 -3.54
C SER A 6 14.56 -16.07 -3.42
N SER A 7 14.37 -17.38 -3.27
CA SER A 7 13.06 -18.03 -3.08
C SER A 7 12.19 -17.27 -2.09
N CYS A 8 11.00 -16.95 -2.56
CA CYS A 8 10.19 -15.86 -2.07
C CYS A 8 9.01 -16.43 -1.27
N SER A 9 8.97 -16.15 0.05
CA SER A 9 7.74 -16.32 0.83
C SER A 9 6.65 -15.45 0.21
N GLN A 10 5.37 -15.81 0.34
CA GLN A 10 4.27 -15.10 -0.32
C GLN A 10 4.33 -13.57 -0.10
N ASP A 11 4.56 -13.16 1.14
CA ASP A 11 4.74 -11.74 1.53
C ASP A 11 5.91 -11.04 0.80
N ASN A 12 7.01 -11.76 0.55
CA ASN A 12 8.16 -11.18 -0.17
C ASN A 12 7.85 -10.98 -1.66
N CYS A 13 6.87 -11.70 -2.20
CA CYS A 13 6.54 -11.65 -3.63
C CYS A 13 5.60 -10.49 -3.89
N GLU A 14 4.61 -10.31 -3.02
CA GLU A 14 3.73 -9.14 -3.02
C GLU A 14 4.54 -7.83 -2.90
N ILE A 15 5.54 -7.80 -2.02
CA ILE A 15 6.44 -6.64 -1.90
C ILE A 15 7.26 -6.41 -3.19
N MET A 16 7.74 -7.49 -3.81
CA MET A 16 8.50 -7.40 -5.06
C MET A 16 7.64 -6.88 -6.20
N ASP A 17 6.41 -7.36 -6.32
CA ASP A 17 5.46 -6.97 -7.36
C ASP A 17 5.05 -5.50 -7.20
N PHE A 18 4.78 -5.05 -5.97
CA PHE A 18 4.55 -3.63 -5.67
C PHE A 18 5.75 -2.74 -6.03
N ALA A 19 6.97 -3.19 -5.70
CA ALA A 19 8.18 -2.45 -6.04
C ALA A 19 8.42 -2.36 -7.56
N ASN A 20 8.17 -3.43 -8.29
CA ASN A 20 8.25 -3.43 -9.75
C ASN A 20 7.22 -2.49 -10.38
N TRP A 21 5.98 -2.49 -9.88
CA TRP A 21 4.95 -1.55 -10.35
C TRP A 21 5.36 -0.08 -10.17
N LEU A 22 5.97 0.29 -9.03
CA LEU A 22 6.52 1.64 -8.82
C LEU A 22 7.63 1.99 -9.81
N ILE A 23 8.49 1.03 -10.16
CA ILE A 23 9.56 1.22 -11.15
C ILE A 23 8.97 1.46 -12.53
N ASP A 24 7.98 0.66 -12.94
CA ASP A 24 7.31 0.80 -14.23
C ASP A 24 6.63 2.18 -14.38
N ILE A 25 6.09 2.75 -13.29
CA ILE A 25 5.62 4.15 -13.28
C ILE A 25 6.76 5.13 -13.50
N GLY A 26 7.87 4.99 -12.75
CA GLY A 26 9.02 5.87 -12.85
C GLY A 26 9.69 5.85 -14.23
N ASP A 27 9.68 4.69 -14.88
CA ASP A 27 10.21 4.49 -16.23
C ASP A 27 9.22 4.93 -17.34
N GLY A 28 7.99 5.34 -16.97
CA GLY A 28 6.95 5.74 -17.92
C GLY A 28 6.37 4.58 -18.72
N LEU A 29 6.51 3.35 -18.22
CA LEU A 29 5.94 2.14 -18.80
C LEU A 29 4.50 1.88 -18.33
N ALA A 30 4.12 2.44 -17.17
CA ALA A 30 2.76 2.40 -16.64
C ALA A 30 1.92 3.55 -17.22
N GLY A 31 1.41 3.36 -18.44
CA GLY A 31 0.44 4.26 -19.08
C GLY A 31 0.76 4.55 -20.55
N ASP A 32 -0.25 5.00 -21.30
CA ASP A 32 -0.11 5.44 -22.69
C ASP A 32 -0.11 6.98 -22.71
N SER A 33 1.05 7.60 -22.88
CA SER A 33 1.15 9.07 -22.85
C SER A 33 1.24 9.63 -24.26
N ILE A 34 0.12 10.18 -24.74
CA ILE A 34 0.05 10.93 -26.01
C ILE A 34 -0.02 12.45 -25.75
N ASP A 35 -0.44 12.87 -24.56
CA ASP A 35 -0.71 14.26 -24.18
C ASP A 35 0.21 14.79 -23.06
N GLY A 36 1.17 14.00 -22.59
CA GLY A 36 2.08 14.37 -21.51
C GLY A 36 1.54 14.04 -20.11
N GLU A 37 0.36 13.43 -20.03
CA GLU A 37 -0.15 12.78 -18.84
C GLU A 37 -0.11 11.25 -19.05
N SER A 38 -0.05 10.48 -17.97
CA SER A 38 -0.04 9.02 -18.04
C SER A 38 -1.02 8.48 -17.02
N GLU A 39 -1.92 7.61 -17.48
CA GLU A 39 -2.86 6.92 -16.59
C GLU A 39 -2.19 5.67 -16.01
N VAL A 40 -2.15 5.58 -14.69
CA VAL A 40 -1.58 4.45 -13.96
C VAL A 40 -2.71 3.67 -13.31
N LEU A 41 -2.78 2.37 -13.59
CA LEU A 41 -3.69 1.48 -12.88
C LEU A 41 -3.14 1.16 -11.49
N ILE A 42 -3.91 1.47 -10.46
CA ILE A 42 -3.61 1.13 -9.07
C ILE A 42 -3.99 -0.35 -8.84
N PRO A 43 -3.07 -1.20 -8.35
CA PRO A 43 -3.38 -2.60 -8.05
C PRO A 43 -4.49 -2.73 -7.01
N ASP A 44 -5.40 -3.70 -7.21
CA ASP A 44 -6.53 -3.92 -6.30
C ASP A 44 -6.07 -4.29 -4.88
N GLU A 45 -4.89 -4.92 -4.73
CA GLU A 45 -4.38 -5.34 -3.43
C GLU A 45 -4.00 -4.15 -2.52
N ILE A 46 -3.75 -2.96 -3.09
CA ILE A 46 -3.44 -1.75 -2.31
C ILE A 46 -4.64 -0.80 -2.19
N LEU A 47 -5.76 -1.11 -2.86
CA LEU A 47 -6.98 -0.34 -2.72
C LEU A 47 -7.65 -0.65 -1.39
N THR A 48 -8.05 0.40 -0.68
CA THR A 48 -8.96 0.24 0.46
C THR A 48 -10.35 -0.09 -0.08
N ASN A 49 -10.91 -1.21 0.37
CA ASN A 49 -12.27 -1.60 -0.01
C ASN A 49 -13.28 -0.52 0.37
N ASP A 50 -14.08 -0.07 -0.60
CA ASP A 50 -15.20 0.85 -0.37
C ASP A 50 -16.33 0.10 0.34
N THR A 51 -16.19 0.01 1.66
CA THR A 51 -17.11 -0.64 2.58
C THR A 51 -17.53 0.37 3.63
N ASN A 52 -18.72 0.19 4.21
CA ASN A 52 -19.17 1.04 5.31
C ASN A 52 -18.21 1.02 6.51
N THR A 53 -17.36 -0.01 6.63
CA THR A 53 -16.34 -0.17 7.68
C THR A 53 -14.93 0.21 7.22
N GLY A 54 -14.73 0.58 5.96
CA GLY A 54 -13.39 0.74 5.38
C GLY A 54 -12.50 1.76 6.10
N PHE A 55 -13.11 2.81 6.68
CA PHE A 55 -12.39 3.76 7.52
C PHE A 55 -11.99 3.15 8.88
N GLU A 56 -12.85 2.36 9.52
CA GLU A 56 -12.53 1.66 10.77
C GLU A 56 -11.44 0.61 10.55
N ASP A 57 -11.52 -0.13 9.45
CA ASP A 57 -10.54 -1.13 9.03
C ASP A 57 -9.16 -0.47 8.79
N LEU A 58 -9.13 0.69 8.13
CA LEU A 58 -7.92 1.49 7.94
C LEU A 58 -7.33 1.97 9.27
N ILE A 59 -8.17 2.50 10.17
CA ILE A 59 -7.73 2.93 11.50
C ILE A 59 -7.13 1.77 12.28
N GLN A 60 -7.76 0.59 12.26
CA GLN A 60 -7.27 -0.58 12.97
C GLN A 60 -5.98 -1.13 12.36
N PHE A 61 -5.81 -1.03 11.03
CA PHE A 61 -4.59 -1.40 10.33
C PHE A 61 -3.41 -0.47 10.66
N VAL A 62 -3.60 0.85 10.56
CA VAL A 62 -2.52 1.83 10.76
C VAL A 62 -2.23 2.07 12.24
N TYR A 63 -3.27 2.10 13.08
CA TYR A 63 -3.18 2.37 14.51
C TYR A 63 -3.83 1.25 15.33
N PRO A 64 -3.12 0.12 15.50
CA PRO A 64 -3.61 -0.97 16.31
C PRO A 64 -3.98 -0.48 17.71
N MET A 65 -5.18 -0.86 18.15
CA MET A 65 -5.72 -0.54 19.47
C MET A 65 -6.11 0.91 19.71
N LEU A 66 -6.05 1.79 18.71
CA LEU A 66 -6.48 3.18 18.87
C LEU A 66 -7.94 3.25 19.33
N ILE A 67 -8.84 2.53 18.65
CA ILE A 67 -10.27 2.51 18.96
C ILE A 67 -10.53 2.08 20.42
N TYR A 68 -9.78 1.09 20.91
CA TYR A 68 -9.92 0.60 22.29
C TYR A 68 -9.35 1.55 23.34
N ASN A 69 -8.46 2.47 22.93
CA ASN A 69 -7.76 3.38 23.82
C ASN A 69 -8.15 4.84 23.65
N LEU A 70 -9.17 5.18 22.85
CA LEU A 70 -9.61 6.56 22.63
C LEU A 70 -9.90 7.33 23.93
N THR A 71 -10.36 6.65 24.96
CA THR A 71 -10.63 7.24 26.28
C THR A 71 -9.50 7.05 27.28
N ASN A 72 -8.47 6.28 26.93
CA ASN A 72 -7.32 6.03 27.78
C ASN A 72 -6.30 7.15 27.61
N THR A 73 -6.32 8.12 28.50
CA THR A 73 -5.41 9.27 28.44
C THR A 73 -3.95 8.89 28.63
N ASP A 74 -3.65 7.72 29.21
CA ASP A 74 -2.28 7.22 29.35
C ASP A 74 -1.75 6.57 28.07
N TYR A 75 -2.62 6.07 27.19
CA TYR A 75 -2.23 5.51 25.89
C TYR A 75 -1.62 6.57 24.96
N PHE A 76 -2.04 7.82 25.09
CA PHE A 76 -1.54 8.95 24.29
C PHE A 76 -0.35 9.67 24.91
N LYS A 77 0.19 9.17 26.03
CA LYS A 77 1.39 9.73 26.66
C LYS A 77 2.59 8.91 26.20
N GLU A 78 3.61 9.60 25.69
CA GLU A 78 4.96 9.05 25.47
C GLU A 78 5.69 8.75 26.80
#